data_AF-A0AAU5TVJ6-F1
#
_entry.id   AF-A0AAU5TVJ6-F1
#
_cell.length_a   1.000
_cell.length_b   1.000
_cell.length_c   1.000
_cell.angle_alpha   90.00
_cell.angle_beta   90.00
_cell.angle_gamma   90.00
#
_symmetry.space_group_name_H-M   'P 1'
#
loop_
_entity.id
_entity.type
_entity.pdbx_description
1 polymer ?
#
loop_
_entity_poly.entity_id
_entity_poly.type
_entity_poly.pdbx_seq_one_letter_code
_entity_poly.pdbx_strand_id
1 'polypeptide(L)'
;MGNSKAYPVLRTADAAMAYAQAKRLVGLLEQIADEVWLMAELHTVADVRRMAKALPQAPYDYLNARKDPSTGEYLSFDADVMTADDATLEAALPLDLSEEFPRGELEDLFVAALGAGTASIDWHGRWPEDDEADCHGTPRYDGVQVVFHGNHAQWDTWTEHHTVFVHTDKWGDLPRARKLAAYIGSEVVGEQEVGW
;
A
#
# COMPACT_ATOMS: atom_id res chain seq x y z
N MET A 1 -10.44 5.87 -7.27
CA MET A 1 -11.18 6.26 -6.05
C MET A 1 -12.38 5.35 -5.92
N GLY A 2 -12.15 4.20 -5.30
CA GLY A 2 -13.19 3.44 -4.67
C GLY A 2 -13.79 4.22 -3.49
N ASN A 3 -14.74 3.60 -2.81
CA ASN A 3 -15.24 4.08 -1.53
C ASN A 3 -15.37 2.89 -0.60
N SER A 4 -14.38 1.99 -0.65
CA SER A 4 -14.38 0.77 0.18
C SER A 4 -14.39 1.14 1.66
N LYS A 5 -14.86 0.23 2.51
CA LYS A 5 -14.67 0.35 3.96
C LYS A 5 -13.49 -0.50 4.38
N ALA A 6 -12.53 0.12 5.07
CA ALA A 6 -11.32 -0.52 5.54
C ALA A 6 -11.40 -0.72 7.06
N TYR A 7 -11.03 -1.91 7.52
CA TYR A 7 -10.97 -2.25 8.93
C TYR A 7 -9.53 -2.62 9.29
N PRO A 8 -8.88 -1.92 10.23
CA PRO A 8 -7.55 -2.30 10.71
C PRO A 8 -7.67 -3.61 11.51
N VAL A 9 -7.05 -4.67 11.01
CA VAL A 9 -7.10 -6.01 11.62
C VAL A 9 -5.79 -6.43 12.28
N LEU A 10 -4.72 -5.66 12.08
CA LEU A 10 -3.44 -5.84 12.76
C LEU A 10 -2.69 -4.51 12.75
N ARG A 11 -2.05 -4.18 13.87
CA ARG A 11 -1.07 -3.09 13.99
C ARG A 11 0.17 -3.61 14.69
N THR A 12 1.35 -3.42 14.09
CA THR A 12 2.62 -3.95 14.60
C THR A 12 3.79 -3.07 14.19
N ALA A 13 4.88 -3.05 14.96
CA ALA A 13 6.13 -2.40 14.58
C ALA A 13 7.03 -3.30 13.70
N ASP A 14 6.59 -4.53 13.40
CA ASP A 14 7.33 -5.48 12.57
C ASP A 14 6.73 -5.54 11.16
N ALA A 15 7.43 -4.92 10.19
CA ALA A 15 7.03 -4.89 8.78
C ALA A 15 6.89 -6.30 8.18
N ALA A 16 7.80 -7.23 8.51
CA ALA A 16 7.76 -8.59 7.99
C ALA A 16 6.54 -9.35 8.53
N MET A 17 6.20 -9.14 9.81
CA MET A 17 4.97 -9.68 10.38
C MET A 17 3.72 -9.11 9.70
N ALA A 18 3.65 -7.78 9.51
CA ALA A 18 2.50 -7.14 8.85
C ALA A 18 2.29 -7.72 7.44
N TYR A 19 3.36 -7.78 6.65
CA TYR A 19 3.33 -8.35 5.31
C TYR A 19 2.93 -9.82 5.30
N ALA A 20 3.53 -10.65 6.17
CA ALA A 20 3.22 -12.07 6.24
C ALA A 20 1.73 -12.32 6.59
N GLN A 21 1.17 -11.55 7.52
CA GLN A 21 -0.24 -11.69 7.90
C GLN A 21 -1.18 -11.22 6.78
N ALA A 22 -0.82 -10.15 6.07
CA ALA A 22 -1.56 -9.73 4.89
C ALA A 22 -1.56 -10.79 3.79
N LYS A 23 -0.41 -11.41 3.48
CA LYS A 23 -0.34 -12.51 2.52
C LYS A 23 -1.21 -13.71 2.92
N ARG A 24 -1.34 -14.00 4.21
CA ARG A 24 -2.27 -15.03 4.71
C ARG A 24 -3.73 -14.66 4.44
N LEU A 25 -4.12 -13.40 4.64
CA LEU A 25 -5.47 -12.92 4.32
C LEU A 25 -5.73 -12.91 2.80
N VAL A 26 -4.75 -12.49 2.01
CA VAL A 26 -4.80 -12.52 0.54
C VAL A 26 -5.09 -13.94 0.03
N GLY A 27 -4.53 -14.96 0.67
CA GLY A 27 -4.80 -16.37 0.35
C GLY A 27 -6.23 -16.85 0.65
N LEU A 28 -7.06 -16.04 1.31
CA LEU A 28 -8.48 -16.33 1.56
C LEU A 28 -9.42 -15.69 0.53
N LEU A 29 -8.92 -14.80 -0.34
CA LEU A 29 -9.72 -14.24 -1.41
C LEU A 29 -10.11 -15.35 -2.40
N GLU A 30 -11.40 -15.43 -2.74
CA GLU A 30 -11.91 -16.41 -3.71
C GLU A 30 -11.47 -16.05 -5.14
N GLN A 31 -11.44 -14.75 -5.42
CA GLN A 31 -10.89 -14.19 -6.65
C GLN A 31 -9.90 -13.11 -6.27
N ILE A 32 -8.85 -12.99 -7.05
CA ILE A 32 -7.83 -11.99 -6.80
C ILE A 32 -7.40 -11.40 -8.14
N ALA A 33 -7.17 -10.09 -8.16
CA ALA A 33 -6.63 -9.43 -9.34
C ALA A 33 -5.25 -10.02 -9.68
N ASP A 34 -4.85 -9.91 -10.95
CA ASP A 34 -3.51 -10.29 -11.41
C ASP A 34 -2.48 -9.19 -11.14
N GLU A 35 -2.94 -8.02 -10.71
CA GLU A 35 -2.16 -6.83 -10.41
C GLU A 35 -2.26 -6.46 -8.91
N VAL A 36 -1.25 -5.72 -8.45
CA VAL A 36 -1.13 -5.18 -7.09
C VAL A 36 -0.73 -3.73 -7.19
N TRP A 37 -1.37 -2.86 -6.41
CA TRP A 37 -0.95 -1.46 -6.32
C TRP A 37 0.20 -1.35 -5.33
N LEU A 38 1.29 -0.71 -5.74
CA LEU A 38 2.43 -0.41 -4.88
C LEU A 38 2.60 1.10 -4.77
N MET A 39 2.80 1.58 -3.55
CA MET A 39 3.14 2.98 -3.30
C MET A 39 4.30 3.08 -2.32
N ALA A 40 5.26 3.96 -2.56
CA ALA A 40 6.29 4.28 -1.56
C ALA A 40 6.75 5.74 -1.63
N GLU A 41 6.92 6.37 -0.47
CA GLU A 41 7.62 7.64 -0.31
C GLU A 41 9.12 7.40 -0.07
N LEU A 42 9.96 8.11 -0.81
CA LEU A 42 11.41 7.92 -0.85
C LEU A 42 12.09 9.23 -0.42
N HIS A 43 12.67 9.23 0.77
CA HIS A 43 13.23 10.45 1.39
C HIS A 43 14.74 10.56 1.28
N THR A 44 15.44 9.47 0.94
CA THR A 44 16.89 9.45 0.82
C THR A 44 17.31 8.85 -0.51
N VAL A 45 18.51 9.20 -0.99
CA VAL A 45 19.10 8.59 -2.19
C VAL A 45 19.22 7.07 -2.00
N ALA A 46 19.53 6.60 -0.79
CA ALA A 46 19.60 5.19 -0.49
C ALA A 46 18.25 4.47 -0.66
N ASP A 47 17.14 5.11 -0.26
CA ASP A 47 15.78 4.59 -0.48
C ASP A 47 15.50 4.48 -1.98
N VAL A 48 15.78 5.53 -2.74
CA VAL A 48 15.60 5.55 -4.20
C VAL A 48 16.39 4.44 -4.86
N ARG A 49 17.67 4.25 -4.52
CA ARG A 49 18.50 3.19 -5.12
C ARG A 49 18.01 1.78 -4.78
N ARG A 50 17.58 1.55 -3.54
CA ARG A 50 17.01 0.25 -3.13
C ARG A 50 15.73 -0.03 -3.91
N MET A 51 14.83 0.96 -3.98
CA MET A 51 13.55 0.81 -4.65
C MET A 51 13.72 0.66 -6.17
N ALA A 52 14.57 1.47 -6.80
CA ALA A 52 14.89 1.36 -8.22
C ALA A 52 15.48 -0.01 -8.60
N LYS A 53 16.26 -0.63 -7.70
CA LYS A 53 16.73 -2.00 -7.93
C LYS A 53 15.60 -3.04 -7.86
N ALA A 54 14.62 -2.86 -6.98
CA ALA A 54 13.47 -3.75 -6.85
C ALA A 54 12.45 -3.54 -7.99
N LEU A 55 12.22 -2.28 -8.36
CA LEU A 55 11.25 -1.83 -9.35
C LEU A 55 11.92 -0.89 -10.37
N PRO A 56 12.74 -1.43 -11.30
CA PRO A 56 13.51 -0.62 -12.25
C PRO A 56 12.64 0.02 -13.33
N GLN A 57 11.37 -0.33 -13.43
CA GLN A 57 10.42 0.22 -14.41
C GLN A 57 9.29 1.02 -13.73
N ALA A 58 9.37 1.24 -12.42
CA ALA A 58 8.37 2.05 -11.73
C ALA A 58 8.43 3.50 -12.21
N PRO A 59 7.28 4.18 -12.31
CA PRO A 59 7.25 5.62 -12.49
C PRO A 59 7.63 6.27 -11.16
N TYR A 60 8.73 7.03 -11.15
CA TYR A 60 9.13 7.85 -10.01
C TYR A 60 8.75 9.29 -10.30
N ASP A 61 8.12 9.96 -9.35
CA ASP A 61 7.79 11.39 -9.44
C ASP A 61 8.10 12.12 -8.14
N TYR A 62 7.90 13.44 -8.12
CA TYR A 62 7.97 14.22 -6.90
C TYR A 62 6.77 13.92 -6.01
N LEU A 63 7.03 13.48 -4.77
CA LEU A 63 6.01 13.18 -3.76
C LEU A 63 4.94 14.27 -3.61
N ASN A 64 5.34 15.53 -3.77
CA ASN A 64 4.42 16.66 -3.82
C ASN A 64 4.56 17.36 -5.15
N ALA A 65 3.42 17.66 -5.79
CA ALA A 65 3.38 18.40 -7.03
C ALA A 65 4.20 19.70 -6.92
N ARG A 66 5.27 19.80 -7.69
CA ARG A 66 6.13 20.98 -7.75
C ARG A 66 5.71 21.85 -8.92
N LYS A 67 5.89 23.16 -8.78
CA LYS A 67 5.68 24.12 -9.87
C LYS A 67 6.96 24.88 -10.17
N ASP A 68 7.22 25.09 -11.45
CA ASP A 68 8.26 26.01 -11.88
C ASP A 68 7.89 27.42 -11.39
N PRO A 69 8.76 28.10 -10.62
CA PRO A 69 8.43 29.41 -10.05
C PRO A 69 8.32 30.52 -11.11
N SER A 70 8.87 30.31 -12.31
CA SER A 70 8.87 31.27 -13.42
C SER A 70 7.67 31.08 -14.35
N THR A 71 7.26 29.85 -14.65
CA THR A 71 6.13 29.56 -15.56
C THR A 71 4.83 29.22 -14.82
N GLY A 72 4.93 28.73 -13.59
CA GLY A 72 3.80 28.21 -12.80
C GLY A 72 3.31 26.83 -13.24
N GLU A 73 3.99 26.19 -14.20
CA GLU A 73 3.66 24.86 -14.70
C GLU A 73 4.10 23.77 -13.72
N TYR A 74 3.40 22.63 -13.72
CA TYR A 74 3.80 21.48 -12.91
C TYR A 74 5.07 20.86 -13.48
N LEU A 75 5.99 20.49 -12.58
CA LEU A 75 7.21 19.79 -12.91
C LEU A 75 6.99 18.29 -12.79
N SER A 76 7.45 17.53 -13.78
CA SER A 76 7.68 16.09 -13.69
C SER A 76 9.12 15.80 -13.29
N PHE A 77 9.33 14.66 -12.65
CA PHE A 77 10.67 14.11 -12.48
C PHE A 77 11.11 13.35 -13.74
N ASP A 78 12.01 13.95 -14.53
CA ASP A 78 12.43 13.40 -15.83
C ASP A 78 13.74 12.57 -15.77
N ALA A 79 14.42 12.55 -14.62
CA ALA A 79 15.69 11.85 -14.50
C ALA A 79 15.48 10.33 -14.31
N ASP A 80 16.33 9.54 -14.95
CA ASP A 80 16.32 8.08 -14.75
C ASP A 80 16.99 7.72 -13.42
N VAL A 81 16.21 7.25 -12.45
CA VAL A 81 16.70 6.86 -11.11
C VAL A 81 17.80 5.79 -11.14
N MET A 82 17.88 4.99 -12.21
CA MET A 82 18.90 3.95 -12.36
C MET A 82 20.26 4.51 -12.77
N THR A 83 20.29 5.66 -13.45
CA THR A 83 21.51 6.20 -14.06
C THR A 83 21.89 7.60 -13.58
N ALA A 84 20.95 8.36 -13.03
CA ALA A 84 21.22 9.66 -12.40
C ALA A 84 22.28 9.53 -11.31
N ASP A 85 23.11 10.56 -11.11
CA ASP A 85 24.07 10.60 -10.00
C ASP A 85 23.39 10.96 -8.68
N ASP A 86 24.09 10.75 -7.57
CA ASP A 86 23.52 10.97 -6.24
C ASP A 86 23.17 12.44 -5.99
N ALA A 87 23.92 13.39 -6.57
CA ALA A 87 23.63 14.82 -6.42
C ALA A 87 22.33 15.22 -7.13
N THR A 88 22.06 14.65 -8.31
CA THR A 88 20.81 14.84 -9.05
C THR A 88 19.63 14.28 -8.26
N LEU A 89 19.78 13.07 -7.70
CA LEU A 89 18.76 12.47 -6.87
C LEU A 89 18.52 13.28 -5.59
N GLU A 90 19.59 13.70 -4.90
CA GLU A 90 19.49 14.48 -3.67
C GLU A 90 18.74 15.80 -3.87
N ALA A 91 18.97 16.48 -5.00
CA ALA A 91 18.23 17.70 -5.35
C ALA A 91 16.74 17.44 -5.68
N ALA A 92 16.40 16.23 -6.11
CA ALA A 92 15.06 15.85 -6.51
C ALA A 92 14.18 15.36 -5.34
N LEU A 93 14.77 14.84 -4.27
CA LEU A 93 14.05 14.29 -3.11
C LEU A 93 13.10 15.31 -2.44
N PRO A 94 12.03 14.85 -1.76
CA PRO A 94 11.53 13.48 -1.75
C PRO A 94 10.84 13.10 -3.08
N LEU A 95 10.93 11.81 -3.41
CA LEU A 95 10.24 11.20 -4.56
C LEU A 95 9.17 10.23 -4.06
N ASP A 96 8.24 9.87 -4.92
CA ASP A 96 7.30 8.77 -4.72
C ASP A 96 7.21 7.86 -5.95
N LEU A 97 6.59 6.71 -5.76
CA LEU A 97 6.04 5.88 -6.82
C LEU A 97 4.66 5.43 -6.39
N SER A 98 3.73 5.30 -7.34
CA SER A 98 2.35 4.85 -7.07
C SER A 98 1.76 4.28 -8.36
N GLU A 99 1.76 2.95 -8.51
CA GLU A 99 1.38 2.28 -9.76
C GLU A 99 0.96 0.81 -9.55
N GLU A 100 0.23 0.25 -10.51
CA GLU A 100 -0.10 -1.17 -10.58
C GLU A 100 1.05 -1.99 -11.18
N PHE A 101 1.37 -3.12 -10.53
CA PHE A 101 2.38 -4.07 -10.98
C PHE A 101 1.78 -5.47 -11.10
N PRO A 102 2.30 -6.33 -11.99
CA PRO A 102 1.96 -7.75 -11.98
C PRO A 102 2.28 -8.38 -10.64
N ARG A 103 1.36 -9.20 -10.12
CA ARG A 103 1.56 -9.91 -8.86
C ARG A 103 2.64 -10.98 -8.95
N GLY A 104 3.25 -11.26 -7.81
CA GLY A 104 4.27 -12.31 -7.67
C GLY A 104 5.48 -11.85 -6.86
N GLU A 105 6.67 -12.19 -7.34
CA GLU A 105 7.94 -11.98 -6.62
C GLU A 105 8.29 -10.51 -6.37
N LEU A 106 7.69 -9.57 -7.11
CA LEU A 106 7.91 -8.13 -6.96
C LEU A 106 7.48 -7.62 -5.58
N GLU A 107 6.45 -8.20 -4.98
CA GLU A 107 5.94 -7.81 -3.66
C GLU A 107 7.00 -8.04 -2.58
N ASP A 108 7.72 -9.17 -2.64
CA ASP A 108 8.79 -9.50 -1.69
C ASP A 108 10.01 -8.58 -1.87
N LEU A 109 10.36 -8.27 -3.12
CA LEU A 109 11.44 -7.34 -3.43
C LEU A 109 11.12 -5.91 -2.96
N PHE A 110 9.87 -5.49 -3.15
CA PHE A 110 9.37 -4.20 -2.68
C PHE A 110 9.46 -4.09 -1.15
N VAL A 111 8.98 -5.10 -0.41
CA VAL A 111 9.07 -5.13 1.06
C VAL A 111 10.53 -5.11 1.54
N ALA A 112 11.42 -5.83 0.85
CA ALA A 112 12.85 -5.82 1.17
C ALA A 112 13.56 -4.48 0.86
N ALA A 113 12.96 -3.66 -0.01
CA ALA A 113 13.48 -2.35 -0.41
C ALA A 113 12.95 -1.18 0.43
N LEU A 114 12.01 -1.44 1.35
CA LEU A 114 11.38 -0.41 2.18
C LEU A 114 12.42 0.45 2.90
N GLY A 115 12.16 1.76 2.86
CA GLY A 115 12.96 2.80 3.47
C GLY A 115 12.32 3.36 4.73
N ALA A 116 12.66 4.61 5.05
CA ALA A 116 12.08 5.32 6.19
C ALA A 116 10.74 6.00 5.89
N GLY A 117 10.33 6.12 4.62
CA GLY A 117 9.06 6.72 4.22
C GLY A 117 7.86 5.79 4.39
N THR A 118 6.66 6.36 4.26
CA THR A 118 5.42 5.58 4.20
C THR A 118 5.37 4.76 2.92
N ALA A 119 4.76 3.58 2.97
CA ALA A 119 4.55 2.74 1.78
C ALA A 119 3.27 1.92 1.92
N SER A 120 2.69 1.47 0.81
CA SER A 120 1.58 0.52 0.85
C SER A 120 1.63 -0.53 -0.25
N ILE A 121 0.96 -1.65 0.03
CA ILE A 121 0.66 -2.70 -0.94
C ILE A 121 -0.84 -2.99 -0.86
N ASP A 122 -1.52 -2.91 -2.00
CA ASP A 122 -2.96 -3.10 -2.08
C ASP A 122 -3.30 -4.25 -3.02
N TRP A 123 -3.90 -5.31 -2.48
CA TRP A 123 -4.40 -6.45 -3.23
C TRP A 123 -5.91 -6.37 -3.34
N HIS A 124 -6.40 -6.18 -4.57
CA HIS A 124 -7.82 -6.23 -4.87
C HIS A 124 -8.28 -7.66 -5.17
N GLY A 125 -9.50 -7.98 -4.76
CA GLY A 125 -10.06 -9.31 -4.99
C GLY A 125 -11.49 -9.38 -4.49
N ARG A 126 -12.01 -10.60 -4.35
CA ARG A 126 -13.34 -10.87 -3.83
C ARG A 126 -13.25 -11.81 -2.64
N TRP A 127 -13.86 -11.45 -1.53
CA TRP A 127 -14.05 -12.39 -0.43
C TRP A 127 -15.06 -13.48 -0.81
N PRO A 128 -14.88 -14.73 -0.35
CA PRO A 128 -15.88 -15.76 -0.54
C PRO A 128 -17.21 -15.37 0.12
N GLU A 129 -18.30 -15.96 -0.36
CA GLU A 129 -19.61 -15.84 0.27
C GLU A 129 -19.57 -16.36 1.72
N ASP A 130 -20.27 -15.65 2.62
CA ASP A 130 -20.34 -15.95 4.04
C ASP A 130 -21.76 -15.65 4.54
N ASP A 131 -22.45 -16.66 5.06
CA ASP A 131 -23.84 -16.53 5.50
C ASP A 131 -24.01 -15.57 6.68
N GLU A 132 -22.93 -15.25 7.41
CA GLU A 132 -22.95 -14.29 8.52
C GLU A 132 -22.37 -12.92 8.12
N ALA A 133 -22.01 -12.73 6.84
CA ALA A 133 -21.56 -11.45 6.32
C ALA A 133 -22.73 -10.51 6.03
N ASP A 134 -22.53 -9.22 6.28
CA ASP A 134 -23.53 -8.19 6.00
C ASP A 134 -23.63 -7.86 4.50
N CYS A 135 -22.62 -8.22 3.71
CA CYS A 135 -22.58 -7.97 2.27
C CYS A 135 -21.99 -9.14 1.46
N HIS A 136 -22.38 -9.22 0.18
CA HIS A 136 -21.74 -10.12 -0.78
C HIS A 136 -20.33 -9.63 -1.13
N GLY A 137 -19.45 -10.58 -1.45
CA GLY A 137 -18.11 -10.24 -1.92
C GLY A 137 -18.15 -9.48 -3.25
N THR A 138 -17.34 -8.43 -3.38
CA THR A 138 -17.28 -7.59 -4.58
C THR A 138 -15.84 -7.27 -4.97
N PRO A 139 -15.38 -7.69 -6.17
CA PRO A 139 -14.02 -7.45 -6.67
C PRO A 139 -13.58 -5.98 -6.67
N ARG A 140 -14.55 -5.06 -6.65
CA ARG A 140 -14.32 -3.62 -6.75
C ARG A 140 -13.91 -2.98 -5.42
N TYR A 141 -14.33 -3.55 -4.30
CA TYR A 141 -14.11 -2.94 -2.98
C TYR A 141 -13.39 -3.87 -2.02
N ASP A 142 -13.49 -5.17 -2.23
CA ASP A 142 -12.85 -6.14 -1.38
C ASP A 142 -11.35 -6.24 -1.67
N GLY A 143 -10.61 -6.58 -0.63
CA GLY A 143 -9.18 -6.78 -0.74
C GLY A 143 -8.47 -6.62 0.58
N VAL A 144 -7.14 -6.64 0.50
CA VAL A 144 -6.24 -6.49 1.63
C VAL A 144 -5.29 -5.35 1.32
N GLN A 145 -5.01 -4.53 2.32
CA GLN A 145 -3.98 -3.50 2.24
C GLN A 145 -2.99 -3.68 3.39
N VAL A 146 -1.72 -3.42 3.13
CA VAL A 146 -0.74 -3.12 4.18
C VAL A 146 -0.27 -1.70 3.99
N VAL A 147 -0.36 -0.89 5.03
CA VAL A 147 0.31 0.41 5.10
C VAL A 147 1.49 0.28 6.04
N PHE A 148 2.69 0.42 5.49
CA PHE A 148 3.93 0.47 6.25
C PHE A 148 4.16 1.90 6.74
N HIS A 149 4.53 2.03 8.02
CA HIS A 149 4.71 3.32 8.67
C HIS A 149 3.44 4.19 8.66
N GLY A 150 2.27 3.57 8.74
CA GLY A 150 0.98 4.26 8.76
C GLY A 150 -0.06 3.55 9.63
N ASN A 151 -0.93 4.35 10.25
CA ASN A 151 -2.01 3.87 11.12
C ASN A 151 -3.37 3.83 10.44
N HIS A 152 -3.50 4.47 9.28
CA HIS A 152 -4.73 4.69 8.54
C HIS A 152 -4.65 4.08 7.14
N ALA A 153 -5.81 3.74 6.58
CA ALA A 153 -5.93 3.16 5.23
C ALA A 153 -5.62 4.20 4.14
N GLN A 154 -5.88 5.47 4.45
CA GLN A 154 -5.39 6.59 3.66
C GLN A 154 -3.94 6.87 4.00
N TRP A 155 -3.15 7.21 2.99
CA TRP A 155 -1.76 7.59 3.17
C TRP A 155 -1.70 8.93 3.91
N ASP A 156 -1.19 8.89 5.12
CA ASP A 156 -1.19 10.05 6.01
C ASP A 156 0.11 10.17 6.81
N THR A 157 0.01 10.53 8.09
CA THR A 157 1.18 10.83 8.91
C THR A 157 1.97 9.57 9.21
N TRP A 158 3.28 9.65 8.98
CA TRP A 158 4.23 8.60 9.33
C TRP A 158 4.09 8.13 10.79
N THR A 159 4.21 6.83 11.03
CA THR A 159 4.23 6.22 12.37
C THR A 159 5.25 5.07 12.47
N GLU A 160 5.61 4.67 13.69
CA GLU A 160 6.44 3.48 13.92
C GLU A 160 5.74 2.15 13.60
N HIS A 161 4.44 2.17 13.30
CA HIS A 161 3.64 0.98 13.08
C HIS A 161 3.30 0.76 11.61
N HIS A 162 3.10 -0.51 11.29
CA HIS A 162 2.55 -1.01 10.04
C HIS A 162 1.17 -1.59 10.34
N THR A 163 0.18 -1.21 9.53
CA THR A 163 -1.21 -1.59 9.75
C THR A 163 -1.72 -2.41 8.57
N VAL A 164 -2.35 -3.55 8.87
CA VAL A 164 -3.03 -4.39 7.88
C VAL A 164 -4.51 -4.09 7.91
N PHE A 165 -5.08 -3.82 6.74
CA PHE A 165 -6.49 -3.53 6.58
C PHE A 165 -7.18 -4.62 5.76
N VAL A 166 -8.40 -4.94 6.17
CA VAL A 166 -9.37 -5.68 5.36
C VAL A 166 -10.32 -4.68 4.75
N HIS A 167 -10.42 -4.69 3.43
CA HIS A 167 -11.38 -3.89 2.68
C HIS A 167 -12.62 -4.72 2.38
N THR A 168 -13.78 -4.10 2.53
CA THR A 168 -15.10 -4.67 2.24
C THR A 168 -15.91 -3.69 1.37
N ASP A 169 -17.12 -4.08 0.96
CA ASP A 169 -18.06 -3.20 0.25
C ASP A 169 -18.19 -1.80 0.90
N LYS A 170 -18.64 -0.83 0.11
CA LYS A 170 -18.78 0.58 0.46
C LYS A 170 -19.66 0.88 1.68
N TRP A 171 -20.47 -0.09 2.12
CA TRP A 171 -21.31 0.01 3.31
C TRP A 171 -20.63 -0.55 4.57
N GLY A 172 -19.57 -1.35 4.40
CA GLY A 172 -18.87 -2.04 5.48
C GLY A 172 -19.43 -3.43 5.77
N ASP A 173 -18.56 -4.29 6.30
CA ASP A 173 -18.91 -5.62 6.79
C ASP A 173 -18.05 -6.00 8.00
N LEU A 174 -18.43 -5.48 9.17
CA LEU A 174 -17.71 -5.70 10.42
C LEU A 174 -17.71 -7.18 10.85
N PRO A 175 -18.80 -7.96 10.71
CA PRO A 175 -18.77 -9.40 10.96
C PRO A 175 -17.67 -10.11 10.17
N ARG A 176 -17.58 -9.86 8.85
CA ARG A 176 -16.51 -10.43 8.01
C ARG A 176 -15.13 -9.97 8.46
N ALA A 177 -14.93 -8.67 8.71
CA ALA A 177 -13.65 -8.13 9.15
C ALA A 177 -13.16 -8.79 10.45
N ARG A 178 -14.06 -9.03 11.41
CA ARG A 178 -13.75 -9.73 12.67
C ARG A 178 -13.34 -11.18 12.46
N LYS A 179 -14.02 -11.92 11.56
CA LYS A 179 -13.63 -13.30 11.23
C LYS A 179 -12.24 -13.35 10.59
N LEU A 180 -11.96 -12.44 9.66
CA LEU A 180 -10.67 -12.35 8.99
C LEU A 180 -9.56 -11.95 9.97
N ALA A 181 -9.81 -11.01 10.88
CA ALA A 181 -8.88 -10.69 11.97
C ALA A 181 -8.61 -11.91 12.86
N ALA A 182 -9.66 -12.64 13.27
CA ALA A 182 -9.51 -13.85 14.09
C ALA A 182 -8.69 -14.94 13.40
N TYR A 183 -8.81 -15.08 12.07
CA TYR A 183 -8.02 -16.05 11.28
C TYR A 183 -6.51 -15.80 11.37
N ILE A 184 -6.08 -14.54 11.42
CA ILE A 184 -4.67 -14.19 11.62
C ILE A 184 -4.25 -14.16 13.10
N GLY A 185 -5.16 -14.52 14.02
CA GLY A 185 -4.92 -14.51 15.46
C GLY A 185 -4.99 -13.12 16.08
N SER A 186 -5.75 -12.21 15.46
CA SER A 186 -5.91 -10.82 15.88
C SER A 186 -7.39 -10.47 16.07
N GLU A 187 -7.66 -9.19 16.33
CA GLU A 187 -8.98 -8.58 16.35
C GLU A 187 -9.00 -7.31 15.49
N VAL A 188 -10.17 -6.71 15.31
CA VAL A 188 -10.25 -5.37 14.68
C VAL A 188 -9.73 -4.35 15.70
N VAL A 189 -8.61 -3.70 15.39
CA VAL A 189 -7.81 -2.89 16.34
C VAL A 189 -8.08 -1.38 16.25
N GLY A 190 -9.15 -0.97 15.58
CA GLY A 190 -9.50 0.43 15.35
C GLY A 190 -10.88 0.61 14.75
N GLU A 191 -11.23 1.86 14.48
CA GLU A 191 -12.52 2.21 13.85
C GLU A 191 -12.52 1.86 12.35
N GLN A 192 -13.71 1.80 11.77
CA GLN A 192 -13.89 1.65 10.34
C GLN A 192 -13.45 2.94 9.63
N GLU A 193 -12.63 2.79 8.58
CA GLU A 193 -12.11 3.89 7.79
C GLU A 193 -12.65 3.87 6.35
N VAL A 194 -12.40 4.97 5.63
CA VAL A 194 -12.58 5.00 4.17
C VAL A 194 -11.31 4.43 3.54
N GLY A 195 -11.45 3.33 2.80
CA GLY A 195 -10.36 2.72 2.04
C GLY A 195 -10.17 3.37 0.67
N TRP A 196 -9.69 2.60 -0.30
CA TRP A 196 -9.51 3.04 -1.69
C TRP A 196 -10.77 3.60 -2.29
#